data_AF-A0AAV5HDF9-F1
#
_entry.id   AF-A0AAV5HDF9-F1
#
_cell.length_a   1.000
_cell.length_b   1.000
_cell.length_c   1.000
_cell.angle_alpha   90.00
_cell.angle_beta   90.00
_cell.angle_gamma   90.00
#
_symmetry.space_group_name_H-M   'P 1'
#
loop_
_entity.id
_entity.type
_entity.pdbx_description
1 polymer ?
#
loop_
_entity_poly.entity_id
_entity_poly.type
_entity_poly.pdbx_seq_one_letter_code
_entity_poly.pdbx_strand_id
1 'polypeptide(L)'
;MTKNKNRDSELYMETLKRGGLTGGIVWVCVVIFASINYSTVGKPALPWLVPMLAGYIVLGALLQLCAAKKRMINGMAALWCIVIMLFVLIGIAAYIPAWIRYIVVVSFLALVVIWLGDYWYLYRTARKLNQGRPGYSLCIALREKPASKEDFLRQFEAYCAKENIRLEYEVKDVPAIVRMDGIRCEVRLDSTPGFGGADYMMKVTEE
;
A
#
# COMPACT_ATOMS: atom_id res chain seq x y z
N MET A 1 -3.42 -28.21 -8.32
CA MET A 1 -4.35 -27.06 -8.43
C MET A 1 -5.03 -26.65 -7.11
N THR A 2 -5.09 -27.50 -6.08
CA THR A 2 -5.77 -27.21 -4.80
C THR A 2 -5.04 -26.23 -3.86
N LYS A 3 -3.71 -26.16 -3.93
CA LYS A 3 -2.89 -25.32 -3.02
C LYS A 3 -3.10 -23.81 -3.22
N ASN A 4 -3.45 -23.37 -4.42
CA ASN A 4 -3.68 -21.94 -4.72
C ASN A 4 -5.03 -21.46 -4.15
N LYS A 5 -6.08 -22.30 -4.22
CA LYS A 5 -7.43 -21.95 -3.74
C LYS A 5 -7.50 -21.75 -2.22
N ASN A 6 -6.77 -22.56 -1.46
CA ASN A 6 -6.70 -22.40 0.01
C ASN A 6 -5.97 -21.11 0.40
N ARG A 7 -4.85 -20.79 -0.27
CA ARG A 7 -4.06 -19.58 0.01
C ARG A 7 -4.80 -18.30 -0.34
N ASP A 8 -5.54 -18.29 -1.45
CA ASP A 8 -6.39 -17.16 -1.81
C ASP A 8 -7.50 -16.97 -0.76
N SER A 9 -8.14 -18.05 -0.32
CA SER A 9 -9.21 -17.99 0.69
C SER A 9 -8.73 -17.46 2.05
N GLU A 10 -7.52 -17.80 2.48
CA GLU A 10 -6.90 -17.27 3.70
C GLU A 10 -6.65 -15.76 3.57
N LEU A 11 -6.11 -15.32 2.43
CA LEU A 11 -5.86 -13.90 2.15
C LEU A 11 -7.17 -13.08 2.10
N TYR A 12 -8.24 -13.65 1.51
CA TYR A 12 -9.57 -13.03 1.51
C TYR A 12 -10.11 -12.89 2.94
N MET A 13 -9.96 -13.93 3.77
CA MET A 13 -10.43 -13.92 5.15
C MET A 13 -9.64 -12.93 6.02
N GLU A 14 -8.33 -12.81 5.83
CA GLU A 14 -7.51 -11.78 6.50
C GLU A 14 -7.91 -10.37 6.06
N THR A 15 -8.16 -10.17 4.77
CA THR A 15 -8.61 -8.88 4.22
C THR A 15 -9.97 -8.48 4.80
N LEU A 16 -10.91 -9.43 4.90
CA LEU A 16 -12.22 -9.23 5.53
C LEU A 16 -12.10 -8.90 7.02
N LYS A 17 -11.26 -9.63 7.77
CA LYS A 17 -11.02 -9.36 9.20
C LYS A 17 -10.44 -7.96 9.40
N ARG A 18 -9.43 -7.59 8.61
CA ARG A 18 -8.80 -6.27 8.70
C ARG A 18 -9.78 -5.15 8.32
N GLY A 19 -10.57 -5.34 7.27
CA GLY A 19 -11.61 -4.39 6.87
C GLY A 19 -12.71 -4.24 7.92
N GLY A 20 -13.15 -5.34 8.53
CA GLY A 20 -14.13 -5.32 9.64
C GLY A 20 -13.59 -4.60 10.88
N LEU A 21 -12.32 -4.82 11.24
CA LEU A 21 -11.64 -4.09 12.32
C LEU A 21 -11.58 -2.58 12.03
N THR A 22 -11.18 -2.18 10.83
CA THR A 22 -11.17 -0.77 10.41
C THR A 22 -12.58 -0.15 10.52
N GLY A 23 -13.60 -0.85 10.04
CA GLY A 23 -15.00 -0.43 10.19
C GLY A 23 -15.43 -0.25 11.65
N GLY A 24 -15.04 -1.21 12.52
CA GLY A 24 -15.29 -1.12 13.96
C GLY A 24 -14.62 0.08 14.63
N ILE A 25 -13.36 0.37 14.29
CA ILE A 25 -12.63 1.54 14.81
C ILE A 25 -13.34 2.84 14.42
N VAL A 26 -13.74 2.97 13.14
CA VAL A 26 -14.47 4.15 12.66
C VAL A 26 -15.82 4.30 13.40
N TRP A 27 -16.54 3.19 13.62
CA TRP A 27 -17.78 3.21 14.39
C TRP A 27 -17.56 3.69 15.83
N VAL A 28 -16.50 3.24 16.52
CA VAL A 28 -16.17 3.73 17.87
C VAL A 28 -15.94 5.25 17.86
N CYS A 29 -15.22 5.78 16.87
CA CYS A 29 -15.03 7.23 16.73
C CYS A 29 -16.37 7.98 16.57
N VAL A 30 -17.29 7.43 15.77
CA VAL A 30 -18.63 7.99 15.57
C VAL A 30 -19.45 7.96 16.86
N VAL A 31 -19.39 6.87 17.64
CA VAL A 31 -20.09 6.74 18.92
C VAL A 31 -19.57 7.73 19.95
N ILE A 32 -18.24 7.89 20.06
CA ILE A 32 -17.63 8.89 20.95
C ILE A 32 -18.10 10.29 20.55
N PHE A 33 -18.06 10.63 19.26
CA PHE A 33 -18.52 11.93 18.78
C PHE A 33 -20.02 12.17 19.03
N ALA A 34 -20.86 11.16 18.78
CA ALA A 34 -22.30 11.22 19.03
C ALA A 34 -22.62 11.34 20.53
N SER A 35 -21.78 10.77 21.41
CA SER A 35 -21.91 10.87 22.86
C SER A 35 -21.56 12.28 23.36
N ILE A 36 -20.51 12.89 22.81
CA ILE A 36 -20.13 14.29 23.11
C ILE A 36 -21.22 15.25 22.59
N ASN A 37 -21.77 14.99 21.41
CA ASN A 37 -22.80 15.80 20.76
C ASN A 37 -24.20 15.18 20.90
N TYR A 38 -24.56 14.79 22.13
CA TYR A 38 -25.75 13.98 22.37
C TYR A 38 -27.05 14.65 21.93
N SER A 39 -27.21 15.95 22.16
CA SER A 39 -28.44 16.69 21.85
C SER A 39 -28.73 16.78 20.34
N THR A 40 -27.69 16.86 19.51
CA THR A 40 -27.80 17.09 18.06
C THR A 40 -27.63 15.82 17.24
N VAL A 41 -26.75 14.90 17.67
CA VAL A 41 -26.39 13.69 16.92
C VAL A 41 -26.73 12.42 17.71
N GLY A 42 -26.48 12.38 19.02
CA GLY A 42 -26.69 11.18 19.83
C GLY A 42 -28.16 10.74 19.93
N LYS A 43 -29.07 11.67 20.24
CA LYS A 43 -30.51 11.39 20.39
C LYS A 43 -31.14 10.74 19.13
N PRO A 44 -30.92 11.25 17.90
CA PRO A 44 -31.44 10.58 16.70
C PRO A 44 -30.66 9.32 16.32
N ALA A 45 -29.38 9.19 16.67
CA ALA A 45 -28.56 8.03 16.32
C ALA A 45 -28.73 6.82 17.26
N LEU A 46 -29.18 7.04 18.50
CA LEU A 46 -29.33 6.02 19.54
C LEU A 46 -30.06 4.75 19.08
N PRO A 47 -31.26 4.81 18.45
CA PRO A 47 -31.96 3.61 17.99
C PRO A 47 -31.24 2.89 16.84
N TRP A 48 -30.32 3.57 16.15
CA TRP A 48 -29.60 3.06 14.99
C TRP A 48 -28.19 2.55 15.31
N LEU A 49 -27.73 2.63 16.56
CA LEU A 49 -26.35 2.28 16.93
C LEU A 49 -25.95 0.84 16.52
N VAL A 50 -26.82 -0.13 16.77
CA VAL A 50 -26.57 -1.54 16.45
C VAL A 50 -26.64 -1.81 14.93
N PRO A 51 -27.67 -1.37 14.19
CA PRO A 51 -27.67 -1.43 12.73
C PRO A 51 -26.48 -0.72 12.09
N MET A 52 -26.09 0.44 12.63
CA MET A 52 -24.92 1.18 12.16
C MET A 52 -23.64 0.37 12.34
N LEU A 53 -23.42 -0.27 13.49
CA LEU A 53 -22.24 -1.11 13.71
C LEU A 53 -22.10 -2.19 12.64
N ALA A 54 -23.17 -2.92 12.36
CA ALA A 54 -23.18 -3.92 11.29
C ALA A 54 -22.86 -3.30 9.92
N GLY A 55 -23.45 -2.14 9.63
CA GLY A 55 -23.17 -1.36 8.43
C GLY A 55 -21.69 -0.97 8.30
N TYR A 56 -21.06 -0.46 9.36
CA TYR A 56 -19.64 -0.08 9.35
C TYR A 56 -18.72 -1.27 9.18
N ILE A 57 -19.00 -2.41 9.81
CA ILE A 57 -18.21 -3.65 9.64
C ILE A 57 -18.27 -4.12 8.18
N VAL A 58 -19.46 -4.16 7.58
CA VAL A 58 -19.64 -4.56 6.17
C VAL A 58 -18.98 -3.56 5.23
N LEU A 59 -19.15 -2.26 5.47
CA LEU A 59 -18.57 -1.22 4.64
C LEU A 59 -17.04 -1.23 4.70
N GLY A 60 -16.47 -1.41 5.90
CA GLY A 60 -15.02 -1.56 6.09
C GLY A 60 -14.46 -2.78 5.37
N ALA A 61 -15.17 -3.92 5.44
CA ALA A 61 -14.82 -5.12 4.69
C ALA A 61 -14.86 -4.90 3.17
N LEU A 62 -15.89 -4.23 2.65
CA LEU A 62 -16.02 -3.90 1.23
C LEU A 62 -14.93 -2.94 0.74
N LEU A 63 -14.61 -1.90 1.52
CA LEU A 63 -13.54 -0.95 1.21
C LEU A 63 -12.19 -1.67 1.09
N GLN A 64 -11.89 -2.58 2.03
CA GLN A 64 -10.64 -3.33 2.02
C GLN A 64 -10.56 -4.32 0.85
N LEU A 65 -11.68 -4.94 0.46
CA LEU A 65 -11.76 -5.80 -0.72
C LEU A 65 -11.51 -5.03 -2.02
N CYS A 66 -12.08 -3.82 -2.14
CA CYS A 66 -11.84 -2.93 -3.28
C CYS A 66 -10.38 -2.49 -3.35
N ALA A 67 -9.77 -2.15 -2.21
CA ALA A 67 -8.36 -1.79 -2.12
C ALA A 67 -7.44 -2.98 -2.45
N ALA A 68 -7.78 -4.19 -2.01
CA ALA A 68 -7.02 -5.41 -2.30
C ALA A 68 -7.06 -5.78 -3.79
N LYS A 69 -8.21 -5.62 -4.45
CA LYS A 69 -8.34 -5.82 -5.91
C LYS A 69 -7.60 -4.74 -6.72
N LYS A 70 -7.53 -3.51 -6.21
CA LYS A 70 -6.80 -2.40 -6.84
C LYS A 70 -5.50 -2.10 -6.09
N ARG A 71 -4.57 -3.06 -6.08
CA ARG A 71 -3.14 -2.83 -5.76
C ARG A 71 -2.40 -1.93 -6.77
N MET A 72 -3.13 -1.19 -7.60
CA MET A 72 -2.66 -0.53 -8.83
C MET A 72 -2.89 0.99 -8.82
N ILE A 73 -3.15 1.59 -7.66
CA ILE A 73 -3.22 3.04 -7.55
C ILE A 73 -1.85 3.54 -7.11
N ASN A 74 -1.02 3.91 -8.08
CA ASN A 74 0.27 4.57 -7.86
C ASN A 74 0.06 5.82 -7.00
N GLY A 75 0.97 6.08 -6.05
CA GLY A 75 0.76 6.96 -4.88
C GLY A 75 0.12 8.32 -5.15
N MET A 76 0.37 8.94 -6.32
CA MET A 76 -0.24 10.21 -6.71
C MET A 76 -1.73 10.09 -7.07
N ALA A 77 -2.13 9.03 -7.76
CA ALA A 77 -3.52 8.76 -8.13
C ALA A 77 -4.38 8.46 -6.89
N ALA A 78 -3.77 7.94 -5.82
CA ALA A 78 -4.48 7.63 -4.59
C ALA A 78 -4.86 8.90 -3.81
N LEU A 79 -3.99 9.92 -3.84
CA LEU A 79 -4.30 11.26 -3.32
C LEU A 79 -5.43 11.92 -4.12
N TRP A 80 -5.42 11.80 -5.45
CA TRP A 80 -6.51 12.32 -6.30
C TRP A 80 -7.84 11.62 -6.04
N CYS A 81 -7.85 10.31 -5.79
CA CYS A 81 -9.07 9.61 -5.38
C CYS A 81 -9.66 10.15 -4.08
N ILE A 82 -8.83 10.51 -3.10
CA ILE A 82 -9.29 11.10 -1.83
C ILE A 82 -9.95 12.46 -2.08
N VAL A 83 -9.32 13.31 -2.92
CA VAL A 83 -9.87 14.63 -3.27
C VAL A 83 -11.21 14.50 -4.00
N ILE A 84 -11.31 13.58 -4.96
CA ILE A 84 -12.56 13.32 -5.69
C ILE A 84 -13.65 12.81 -4.73
N MET A 85 -13.31 11.90 -3.83
CA MET A 85 -14.24 11.39 -2.81
C MET A 85 -14.73 12.51 -1.88
N LEU A 86 -13.87 13.45 -1.50
CA LEU A 86 -14.23 14.65 -0.73
C LEU A 86 -15.24 15.54 -1.47
N PHE A 87 -15.02 15.81 -2.75
CA PHE A 87 -15.95 16.60 -3.57
C PHE A 87 -17.32 15.92 -3.72
N VAL A 88 -17.33 14.59 -3.93
CA VAL A 88 -18.56 13.80 -3.98
C VAL A 88 -19.29 13.84 -2.63
N LEU A 89 -18.55 13.71 -1.52
CA LEU A 89 -19.09 13.82 -0.16
C LEU A 89 -19.74 15.18 0.10
N ILE A 90 -19.14 16.28 -0.36
CA ILE A 90 -19.70 17.63 -0.25
C ILE A 90 -21.00 17.76 -1.06
N GLY A 91 -21.03 17.22 -2.28
CA GLY A 91 -22.23 17.23 -3.12
C GLY A 91 -23.39 16.42 -2.53
N ILE A 92 -23.10 15.26 -1.96
CA ILE A 92 -24.11 14.41 -1.31
C ILE A 92 -24.57 15.02 0.03
N ALA A 93 -23.67 15.67 0.78
CA ALA A 93 -23.98 16.30 2.06
C ALA A 93 -25.03 17.42 1.96
N ALA A 94 -25.25 18.00 0.79
CA ALA A 94 -26.30 19.00 0.56
C ALA A 94 -27.73 18.42 0.66
N TYR A 95 -27.90 17.11 0.45
CA TYR A 95 -29.21 16.44 0.43
C TYR A 95 -29.50 15.64 1.70
N ILE A 96 -28.60 15.67 2.68
CA ILE A 96 -28.64 14.80 3.87
C ILE A 96 -28.96 15.60 5.15
N PRO A 97 -29.80 15.06 6.06
CA PRO A 97 -30.05 15.66 7.37
C PRO A 97 -28.76 15.95 8.15
N ALA A 98 -28.74 17.08 8.88
CA ALA A 98 -27.54 17.58 9.55
C ALA A 98 -26.84 16.55 10.46
N TRP A 99 -27.61 15.73 11.20
CA TRP A 99 -27.06 14.71 12.10
C TRP A 99 -26.33 13.59 11.34
N ILE A 100 -26.83 13.16 10.18
CA ILE A 100 -26.18 12.17 9.31
C ILE A 100 -24.94 12.80 8.66
N ARG A 101 -25.01 14.07 8.24
CA ARG A 101 -23.87 14.80 7.67
C ARG A 101 -22.68 14.82 8.63
N TYR A 102 -22.91 15.08 9.92
CA TYR A 102 -21.84 15.06 10.91
C TYR A 102 -21.22 13.66 11.07
N ILE A 103 -22.04 12.60 11.13
CA ILE A 103 -21.57 11.22 11.20
C ILE A 103 -20.67 10.88 10.01
N VAL A 104 -21.08 11.27 8.81
CA VAL A 104 -20.34 11.02 7.56
C VAL A 104 -18.99 11.76 7.57
N VAL A 105 -18.97 13.03 7.98
CA VAL A 105 -17.72 13.82 8.06
C VAL A 105 -16.75 13.23 9.08
N VAL A 106 -17.23 12.85 10.27
CA VAL A 106 -16.38 12.21 11.30
C VAL A 106 -15.83 10.87 10.80
N SER A 107 -16.65 10.08 10.10
CA SER A 107 -16.21 8.80 9.53
C SER A 107 -15.12 8.99 8.49
N PHE A 108 -15.28 9.97 7.61
CA PHE A 108 -14.26 10.32 6.62
C PHE A 108 -12.95 10.77 7.28
N LEU A 109 -13.03 11.63 8.29
CA LEU A 109 -11.86 12.10 9.03
C LEU A 109 -11.13 10.96 9.74
N ALA A 110 -11.87 10.04 10.39
CA ALA A 110 -11.30 8.85 11.01
C ALA A 110 -10.58 7.96 9.98
N LEU A 111 -11.18 7.75 8.81
CA LEU A 111 -10.53 7.01 7.72
C LEU A 111 -9.23 7.67 7.25
N VAL A 112 -9.23 9.00 7.06
CA VAL A 112 -8.01 9.74 6.69
C VAL A 112 -6.90 9.56 7.73
N VAL A 113 -7.23 9.64 9.02
CA VAL A 113 -6.25 9.43 10.10
C VAL A 113 -5.67 8.02 10.08
N ILE A 114 -6.52 6.98 9.94
CA ILE A 114 -6.08 5.59 9.83
C ILE A 114 -5.14 5.43 8.63
N TRP A 115 -5.51 6.02 7.49
CA TRP A 115 -4.74 5.93 6.25
C TRP A 115 -3.38 6.63 6.33
N LEU A 116 -3.34 7.84 6.93
CA LEU A 116 -2.09 8.55 7.22
C LEU A 116 -1.21 7.76 8.20
N GLY A 117 -1.81 7.14 9.20
CA GLY A 117 -1.13 6.26 10.14
C GLY A 117 -0.49 5.06 9.45
N ASP A 118 -1.24 4.36 8.59
CA ASP A 118 -0.76 3.26 7.77
C ASP A 118 0.36 3.71 6.82
N TYR A 119 0.20 4.87 6.17
CA TYR A 119 1.23 5.44 5.31
C TYR A 119 2.51 5.76 6.09
N TRP A 120 2.40 6.39 7.26
CA TRP A 120 3.55 6.72 8.11
C TRP A 120 4.23 5.46 8.65
N TYR A 121 3.45 4.45 9.04
CA TYR A 121 3.98 3.15 9.47
C TYR A 121 4.75 2.47 8.35
N LEU A 122 4.20 2.44 7.12
CA LEU A 122 4.87 1.89 5.95
C LEU A 122 6.12 2.70 5.59
N TYR A 123 6.04 4.02 5.62
CA TYR A 123 7.18 4.91 5.40
C TYR A 123 8.30 4.66 6.41
N ARG A 124 7.97 4.54 7.71
CA ARG A 124 8.94 4.25 8.76
C ARG A 124 9.52 2.84 8.63
N THR A 125 8.69 1.87 8.26
CA THR A 125 9.13 0.48 8.04
C THR A 125 10.05 0.40 6.83
N ALA A 126 9.69 1.04 5.71
CA ALA A 126 10.55 1.17 4.54
C ALA A 126 11.86 1.86 4.91
N ARG A 127 11.82 2.94 5.70
CA ARG A 127 13.02 3.63 6.19
C ARG A 127 13.88 2.74 7.07
N LYS A 128 13.31 1.94 7.97
CA LYS A 128 14.06 0.97 8.80
C LYS A 128 14.67 -0.16 7.98
N LEU A 129 13.95 -0.68 6.99
CA LEU A 129 14.45 -1.67 6.04
C LEU A 129 15.58 -1.10 5.17
N ASN A 130 15.46 0.19 4.78
CA ASN A 130 16.50 0.91 4.06
C ASN A 130 17.68 1.32 4.97
N GLN A 131 17.47 1.49 6.27
CA GLN A 131 18.53 1.79 7.25
C GLN A 131 19.43 0.60 7.58
N GLY A 132 19.12 -0.61 7.08
CA GLY A 132 19.98 -1.79 7.18
C GLY A 132 21.17 -1.79 6.22
N ARG A 133 21.24 -0.85 5.25
CA ARG A 133 22.39 -0.67 4.36
C ARG A 133 22.56 0.81 4.03
N PRO A 134 23.70 1.44 4.36
CA PRO A 134 23.99 2.80 3.95
C PRO A 134 24.37 2.78 2.47
N GLY A 135 23.37 2.86 1.59
CA GLY A 135 23.61 2.88 0.15
C GLY A 135 22.29 2.91 -0.61
N TYR A 136 22.23 3.68 -1.69
CA TYR A 136 21.10 3.64 -2.62
C TYR A 136 20.92 2.19 -3.09
N SER A 137 19.81 1.55 -2.69
CA SER A 137 19.48 0.22 -3.19
C SER A 137 18.57 0.34 -4.40
N LEU A 138 19.13 0.31 -5.60
CA LEU A 138 18.34 0.32 -6.84
C LEU A 138 17.86 -1.12 -7.13
N CYS A 139 16.54 -1.29 -7.18
CA CYS A 139 15.91 -2.56 -7.53
C CYS A 139 15.44 -2.51 -8.98
N ILE A 140 16.12 -3.24 -9.87
CA ILE A 140 15.76 -3.34 -11.29
C ILE A 140 14.96 -4.63 -11.48
N ALA A 141 13.68 -4.51 -11.84
CA ALA A 141 12.84 -5.66 -12.14
C ALA A 141 13.29 -6.32 -13.46
N LEU A 142 13.59 -7.61 -13.43
CA LEU A 142 13.92 -8.42 -14.58
C LEU A 142 12.66 -9.10 -15.10
N ARG A 143 12.44 -9.06 -16.42
CA ARG A 143 11.29 -9.72 -17.05
C ARG A 143 11.40 -11.25 -17.00
N GLU A 144 12.61 -11.77 -17.06
CA GLU A 144 12.89 -13.21 -17.09
C GLU A 144 14.11 -13.52 -16.21
N LYS A 145 14.21 -14.79 -15.77
CA LYS A 145 15.40 -15.25 -15.07
C LYS A 145 16.59 -15.22 -16.04
N PRO A 146 17.70 -14.56 -15.70
CA PRO A 146 18.89 -14.64 -16.53
C PRO A 146 19.37 -16.09 -16.61
N ALA A 147 19.54 -16.60 -17.83
CA ALA A 147 19.88 -18.00 -18.07
C ALA A 147 21.34 -18.32 -17.73
N SER A 148 22.20 -17.30 -17.77
CA SER A 148 23.63 -17.40 -17.50
C SER A 148 24.19 -16.11 -16.87
N LYS A 149 25.43 -16.19 -16.37
CA LYS A 149 26.18 -15.03 -15.88
C LYS A 149 26.34 -13.94 -16.94
N GLU A 150 26.52 -14.33 -18.20
CA GLU A 150 26.65 -13.39 -19.32
C GLU A 150 25.34 -12.68 -19.62
N ASP A 151 24.22 -13.40 -19.51
CA ASP A 151 22.87 -12.84 -19.71
C ASP A 151 22.50 -11.86 -18.58
N PHE A 152 22.93 -12.15 -17.35
CA PHE A 152 22.81 -11.22 -16.22
C PHE A 152 23.57 -9.90 -16.48
N LEU A 153 24.84 -9.97 -16.88
CA LEU A 153 25.65 -8.78 -17.17
C LEU A 153 25.09 -7.99 -18.36
N ARG A 154 24.63 -8.68 -19.41
CA ARG A 154 24.04 -8.05 -20.60
C ARG A 154 22.77 -7.27 -20.28
N GLN A 155 21.89 -7.81 -19.45
CA GLN A 155 20.67 -7.12 -19.03
C GLN A 155 20.98 -5.89 -18.16
N PHE A 156 22.02 -5.97 -17.33
CA PHE A 156 22.49 -4.84 -16.53
C PHE A 156 23.14 -3.73 -17.37
N GLU A 157 23.97 -4.08 -18.36
CA GLU A 157 24.56 -3.14 -19.31
C GLU A 157 23.48 -2.44 -20.15
N ALA A 158 22.48 -3.18 -20.62
CA ALA A 158 21.37 -2.61 -21.37
C ALA A 158 20.56 -1.60 -20.54
N TYR A 159 20.41 -1.84 -19.24
CA TYR A 159 19.79 -0.88 -18.32
C TYR A 159 20.63 0.38 -18.17
N CYS A 160 21.94 0.24 -17.90
CA CYS A 160 22.84 1.39 -17.74
C CYS A 160 22.96 2.22 -19.02
N ALA A 161 23.01 1.58 -20.19
CA ALA A 161 23.02 2.26 -21.49
C ALA A 161 21.72 3.03 -21.77
N LYS A 162 20.56 2.48 -21.37
CA LYS A 162 19.26 3.13 -21.51
C LYS A 162 19.14 4.37 -20.63
N GLU A 163 19.62 4.30 -19.40
CA GLU A 163 19.58 5.40 -18.42
C GLU A 163 20.79 6.34 -18.53
N ASN A 164 21.67 6.11 -19.50
CA ASN A 164 22.90 6.89 -19.76
C ASN A 164 23.85 6.99 -18.55
N ILE A 165 23.96 5.90 -17.79
CA ILE A 165 24.81 5.76 -16.61
C ILE A 165 26.19 5.26 -17.06
N ARG A 166 27.28 5.91 -16.61
CA ARG A 166 28.64 5.43 -16.90
C ARG A 166 28.95 4.21 -16.03
N LEU A 167 29.29 3.11 -16.68
CA LEU A 167 29.53 1.84 -16.02
C LEU A 167 31.00 1.41 -16.17
N GLU A 168 31.67 1.18 -15.04
CA GLU A 168 33.00 0.56 -14.99
C GLU A 168 32.93 -0.73 -14.17
N TYR A 169 33.47 -1.83 -14.70
CA TYR A 169 33.47 -3.10 -13.99
C TYR A 169 34.76 -3.29 -13.19
N GLU A 170 34.64 -3.52 -11.88
CA GLU A 170 35.76 -3.98 -11.04
C GLU A 170 35.81 -5.52 -11.00
N VAL A 171 34.65 -6.16 -10.81
CA VAL A 171 34.52 -7.63 -10.78
C VAL A 171 33.35 -8.06 -11.65
N LYS A 172 33.65 -8.78 -12.74
CA LYS A 172 32.64 -9.39 -13.62
C LYS A 172 32.23 -10.76 -13.07
N ASP A 173 31.53 -10.79 -11.95
CA ASP A 173 30.97 -12.01 -11.36
C ASP A 173 29.52 -11.83 -10.88
N VAL A 174 28.89 -12.85 -10.30
CA VAL A 174 27.59 -12.73 -9.62
C VAL A 174 27.79 -13.09 -8.14
N PRO A 175 27.79 -12.11 -7.20
CA PRO A 175 27.55 -10.67 -7.38
C PRO A 175 28.61 -9.93 -8.19
N ALA A 176 28.18 -8.93 -8.96
CA ALA A 176 29.09 -8.06 -9.70
C ALA A 176 29.46 -6.84 -8.85
N ILE A 177 30.72 -6.41 -8.90
CA ILE A 177 31.14 -5.14 -8.32
C ILE A 177 31.41 -4.17 -9.47
N VAL A 178 30.64 -3.08 -9.50
CA VAL A 178 30.63 -2.11 -10.58
C VAL A 178 30.72 -0.70 -10.00
N ARG A 179 31.33 0.22 -10.73
CA ARG A 179 31.22 1.65 -10.48
C ARG A 179 30.18 2.24 -11.42
N MET A 180 29.11 2.76 -10.84
CA MET A 180 28.07 3.51 -11.56
C MET A 180 28.31 4.99 -11.30
N ASP A 181 28.65 5.75 -12.34
CA ASP A 181 28.97 7.19 -12.26
C ASP A 181 30.01 7.53 -11.16
N GLY A 182 30.99 6.63 -10.97
CA GLY A 182 32.06 6.78 -9.98
C GLY A 182 31.74 6.27 -8.58
N ILE A 183 30.51 5.81 -8.31
CA ILE A 183 30.09 5.22 -7.03
C ILE A 183 30.22 3.70 -7.12
N ARG A 184 30.93 3.09 -6.16
CA ARG A 184 31.14 1.65 -6.09
C ARG A 184 29.86 0.95 -5.59
N CYS A 185 29.39 -0.02 -6.35
CA CYS A 185 28.12 -0.68 -6.16
C CYS A 185 28.27 -2.20 -6.33
N GLU A 186 27.63 -2.96 -5.44
CA GLU A 186 27.47 -4.40 -5.53
C GLU A 186 26.10 -4.75 -6.17
N VAL A 187 26.10 -5.50 -7.26
CA VAL A 187 24.89 -5.94 -7.99
C VAL A 187 24.63 -7.42 -7.71
N ARG A 188 23.53 -7.72 -7.02
CA ARG A 188 23.08 -9.08 -6.70
C ARG A 188 21.81 -9.45 -7.45
N LEU A 189 21.70 -10.71 -7.85
CA LEU A 189 20.42 -11.27 -8.29
C LEU A 189 19.60 -11.64 -7.06
N ASP A 190 18.44 -11.02 -6.90
CA ASP A 190 17.45 -11.33 -5.87
C ASP A 190 16.17 -11.84 -6.55
N SER A 191 15.37 -12.61 -5.81
CA SER A 191 14.11 -13.13 -6.33
C SER A 191 13.04 -12.98 -5.28
N THR A 192 11.97 -12.28 -5.63
CA THR A 192 10.81 -12.14 -4.75
C THR A 192 9.73 -13.12 -5.21
N PRO A 193 9.22 -14.01 -4.33
CA PRO A 193 8.14 -14.90 -4.71
C PRO A 193 6.86 -14.10 -4.99
N GLY A 194 6.41 -14.10 -6.26
CA GLY A 194 5.24 -13.39 -6.75
C GLY A 194 4.09 -14.33 -7.13
N PHE A 195 2.90 -13.76 -7.34
CA PHE A 195 1.71 -14.52 -7.77
C PHE A 195 1.73 -14.63 -9.30
N GLY A 196 2.22 -15.76 -9.83
CA GLY A 196 2.40 -15.99 -11.27
C GLY A 196 3.79 -16.51 -11.67
N GLY A 197 4.75 -16.49 -10.74
CA GLY A 197 6.14 -16.86 -10.96
C GLY A 197 7.04 -16.13 -9.95
N ALA A 198 8.33 -16.47 -9.90
CA ALA A 198 9.29 -15.65 -9.17
C ALA A 198 9.56 -14.38 -10.00
N ASP A 199 9.38 -13.21 -9.38
CA ASP A 199 9.84 -11.95 -9.97
C ASP A 199 11.33 -11.82 -9.65
N TYR A 200 12.16 -11.86 -10.69
CA TYR A 200 13.60 -11.71 -10.56
C TYR A 200 13.93 -10.22 -10.57
N MET A 201 14.89 -9.82 -9.74
CA MET A 201 15.30 -8.43 -9.64
C MET A 201 16.80 -8.33 -9.42
N MET A 202 17.43 -7.34 -10.04
CA MET A 202 18.80 -6.98 -9.70
C MET A 202 18.75 -5.95 -8.58
N LYS A 203 19.38 -6.27 -7.46
CA LYS A 203 19.56 -5.35 -6.35
C LYS A 203 20.96 -4.79 -6.42
N VAL A 204 21.08 -3.55 -6.86
CA VAL A 204 22.30 -2.74 -6.77
C VAL A 204 22.35 -2.16 -5.36
N THR A 205 23.45 -2.33 -4.65
CA THR A 205 23.68 -1.73 -3.33
C THR A 205 24.99 -0.95 -3.40
N GLU A 206 25.01 0.33 -3.05
CA GLU A 206 26.27 1.06 -2.90
C GLU A 206 27.12 0.47 -1.74
N GLU A 207 28.43 0.41 -1.92
CA GLU A 207 29.43 0.03 -0.91
C GLU A 207 30.15 1.24 -0.31
#